data_AF-A0A8T5FKF8-F1
#
_entry.id   AF-A0A8T5FKF8-F1
#
_cell.length_a   1.000
_cell.length_b   1.000
_cell.length_c   1.000
_cell.angle_alpha   90.00
_cell.angle_beta   90.00
_cell.angle_gamma   90.00
#
_symmetry.space_group_name_H-M   'P 1'
#
loop_
_entity.id
_entity.type
_entity.pdbx_description
1 polymer ?
#
loop_
_entity_poly.entity_id
_entity_poly.type
_entity_poly.pdbx_seq_one_letter_code
_entity_poly.pdbx_strand_id
1 'polypeptide(L)'
;MFDELLIKTYYGNTVKEWLIAFLIILGVAIVAKVLYYVLTSIIKAFTKKTKTKLDDILIDMIEEPLVFAMVLGGIWYALTTLNFTETGRLFVDNAFQFLIVINVTWLISRLFEALYQEYMVPYAEASENDLDDQLFPLIKKGVKGIVWTLGIIVGLDNAGYDVGTILAGLGIGGLALAMAAKDTVANVFGGLTIFSDKLFKLKDVVNVSGVEGKVEDIGLRSTKIRTYDGRIVTMPNSKFTSSAVENISSEPSRKVKLTLGISCDTAPLQIKKAMGLIEKILEKNENILKKYSVNFGGFGDFTFDISVAYYIKKGANIGGTKSEIHMEILKEFNKNKIEMPYPTSVMLKG
;
A
#
# COMPACT_ATOMS: atom_id res chain seq x y z
N MET A 1 -63.48 -19.07 -40.63
CA MET A 1 -62.18 -18.58 -41.14
C MET A 1 -61.26 -18.01 -40.05
N PHE A 2 -61.63 -16.96 -39.29
CA PHE A 2 -60.77 -16.47 -38.19
C PHE A 2 -60.65 -17.46 -37.02
N ASP A 3 -61.75 -18.09 -36.62
CA ASP A 3 -61.73 -19.05 -35.51
C ASP A 3 -60.96 -20.34 -35.83
N GLU A 4 -60.94 -20.76 -37.10
CA GLU A 4 -60.16 -21.93 -37.56
C GLU A 4 -58.65 -21.67 -37.55
N LEU A 5 -58.22 -20.43 -37.84
CA LEU A 5 -56.82 -20.03 -37.76
C LEU A 5 -56.32 -20.00 -36.32
N LEU A 6 -57.17 -19.62 -35.36
CA LEU A 6 -56.83 -19.52 -33.94
C LEU A 6 -56.61 -20.89 -33.27
N ILE A 7 -57.20 -21.96 -33.81
CA ILE A 7 -57.10 -23.33 -33.29
C ILE A 7 -55.87 -24.07 -33.86
N LYS A 8 -55.28 -23.58 -34.96
CA LYS A 8 -54.12 -24.21 -35.59
C LYS A 8 -52.95 -24.24 -34.61
N THR A 9 -52.33 -25.42 -34.45
CA THR A 9 -51.23 -25.62 -33.50
C THR A 9 -49.87 -25.58 -34.19
N TYR A 10 -48.91 -24.94 -33.53
CA TYR A 10 -47.50 -24.90 -33.89
C TYR A 10 -46.68 -25.10 -32.63
N TYR A 11 -45.75 -26.06 -32.65
CA TYR A 11 -44.90 -26.38 -31.50
C TYR A 11 -45.68 -26.62 -30.19
N GLY A 12 -46.82 -27.32 -30.28
CA GLY A 12 -47.66 -27.63 -29.11
C GLY A 12 -48.54 -26.47 -28.62
N ASN A 13 -48.56 -25.34 -29.33
CA ASN A 13 -49.30 -24.14 -28.95
C ASN A 13 -50.23 -23.68 -30.08
N THR A 14 -51.44 -23.29 -29.73
CA THR A 14 -52.41 -22.66 -30.63
C THR A 14 -51.94 -21.27 -31.08
N VAL A 15 -52.37 -20.82 -32.26
CA VAL A 15 -52.12 -19.43 -32.71
C VAL A 15 -52.65 -18.41 -31.69
N LYS A 16 -53.72 -18.73 -30.96
CA LYS A 16 -54.24 -17.91 -29.86
C LYS A 16 -53.22 -17.73 -28.72
N GLU A 17 -52.56 -18.80 -28.28
CA GLU A 17 -51.55 -18.74 -27.20
C GLU A 17 -50.33 -17.92 -27.63
N TRP A 18 -49.86 -18.10 -28.87
CA TRP A 18 -48.80 -17.26 -29.44
C TRP A 18 -49.19 -15.77 -29.50
N LEU A 19 -50.44 -15.48 -29.88
CA LEU A 19 -50.95 -14.12 -29.93
C LEU A 19 -51.04 -13.50 -28.53
N ILE A 20 -51.47 -14.26 -27.52
CA ILE A 20 -51.49 -13.82 -26.11
C ILE A 20 -50.07 -13.49 -25.64
N ALA A 21 -49.11 -14.40 -25.83
CA ALA A 21 -47.72 -14.17 -25.44
C ALA A 21 -47.13 -12.92 -26.13
N PHE A 22 -47.40 -12.74 -27.42
CA PHE A 22 -46.98 -11.56 -28.17
C PHE A 22 -47.59 -10.26 -27.62
N LEU A 23 -48.89 -10.26 -27.30
CA LEU A 23 -49.56 -9.10 -26.70
C LEU A 23 -49.02 -8.78 -25.30
N ILE A 24 -48.67 -9.80 -24.50
CA ILE A 24 -48.03 -9.60 -23.19
C ILE A 24 -46.67 -8.92 -23.38
N ILE A 25 -45.82 -9.39 -24.31
CA ILE A 25 -44.51 -8.79 -24.57
C ILE A 25 -44.66 -7.34 -25.03
N LEU A 26 -45.61 -7.03 -25.92
CA LEU A 26 -45.91 -5.66 -26.32
C LEU A 26 -46.37 -4.80 -25.14
N GLY A 27 -47.25 -5.32 -24.29
CA GLY A 27 -47.72 -4.65 -23.08
C GLY A 27 -46.57 -4.34 -22.12
N VAL A 28 -45.69 -5.32 -21.88
CA VAL A 28 -44.49 -5.17 -21.05
C VAL A 28 -43.55 -4.12 -21.62
N ALA A 29 -43.35 -4.08 -22.94
CA ALA A 29 -42.50 -3.06 -23.58
C ALA A 29 -43.06 -1.65 -23.38
N ILE A 30 -44.39 -1.48 -23.47
CA ILE A 30 -45.06 -0.21 -23.19
C ILE A 30 -44.90 0.16 -21.71
N VAL A 31 -45.18 -0.77 -20.79
CA VAL A 31 -45.05 -0.55 -19.35
C VAL A 31 -43.61 -0.23 -18.96
N ALA A 32 -42.62 -0.93 -19.52
CA ALA A 32 -41.20 -0.67 -19.30
C ALA A 32 -40.79 0.72 -19.78
N LYS A 33 -41.29 1.17 -20.95
CA LYS A 33 -41.05 2.52 -21.45
C LYS A 33 -41.70 3.58 -20.57
N VAL A 34 -42.91 3.34 -20.08
CA VAL A 34 -43.59 4.22 -19.12
C VAL A 34 -42.84 4.25 -17.81
N LEU A 35 -42.41 3.11 -17.28
CA LEU A 35 -41.62 3.01 -16.06
C LEU A 35 -40.32 3.80 -16.20
N TYR A 36 -39.58 3.61 -17.29
CA TYR A 36 -38.38 4.39 -17.58
C TYR A 36 -38.69 5.90 -17.60
N TYR A 37 -39.74 6.34 -18.30
CA TYR A 37 -40.11 7.75 -18.31
C TYR A 37 -40.50 8.28 -16.92
N VAL A 38 -41.19 7.46 -16.12
CA VAL A 38 -41.61 7.81 -14.76
C VAL A 38 -40.41 7.86 -13.82
N LEU A 39 -39.52 6.86 -13.86
CA LEU A 39 -38.30 6.80 -13.07
C LEU A 39 -37.46 8.04 -13.38
N THR A 40 -36.98 8.23 -14.61
CA THR A 40 -36.25 9.45 -15.04
C THR A 40 -36.93 10.76 -14.59
N SER A 41 -38.26 10.85 -14.69
CA SER A 41 -39.00 12.05 -14.29
C SER A 41 -39.01 12.27 -12.78
N ILE A 42 -39.16 11.20 -11.99
CA ILE A 42 -39.04 11.23 -10.53
C ILE A 42 -37.61 11.61 -10.14
N ILE A 43 -36.58 11.06 -10.79
CA ILE A 43 -35.17 11.42 -10.53
C ILE A 43 -34.99 12.94 -10.69
N LYS A 44 -35.43 13.50 -11.81
CA LYS A 44 -35.36 14.95 -12.11
C LYS A 44 -36.14 15.83 -11.13
N ALA A 45 -37.15 15.28 -10.46
CA ALA A 45 -37.95 15.99 -9.47
C ALA A 45 -37.35 15.94 -8.06
N PHE A 46 -36.73 14.82 -7.69
CA PHE A 46 -36.08 14.63 -6.39
C PHE A 46 -34.68 15.25 -6.32
N THR A 47 -33.89 15.15 -7.39
CA THR A 47 -32.56 15.82 -7.56
C THR A 47 -32.57 17.32 -7.29
N LYS A 48 -33.72 18.00 -7.47
CA LYS A 48 -33.85 19.43 -7.18
C LYS A 48 -34.12 19.75 -5.71
N LYS A 49 -34.46 18.76 -4.88
CA LYS A 49 -34.94 18.94 -3.50
C LYS A 49 -34.02 18.37 -2.43
N THR A 50 -33.17 17.39 -2.75
CA THR A 50 -32.19 16.80 -1.83
C THR A 50 -30.87 17.58 -1.83
N LYS A 51 -30.23 17.68 -0.65
CA LYS A 51 -28.91 18.32 -0.50
C LYS A 51 -27.75 17.33 -0.75
N THR A 52 -28.04 16.04 -0.82
CA THR A 52 -27.09 14.92 -0.84
C THR A 52 -26.94 14.35 -2.24
N LYS A 53 -25.74 14.49 -2.82
CA LYS A 53 -25.41 13.98 -4.17
C LYS A 53 -25.52 12.45 -4.32
N LEU A 54 -25.46 11.71 -3.21
CA LEU A 54 -25.60 10.25 -3.18
C LEU A 54 -26.97 9.78 -3.66
N ASP A 55 -28.03 10.51 -3.34
CA ASP A 55 -29.39 10.08 -3.66
C ASP A 55 -29.60 10.12 -5.18
N ASP A 56 -29.10 11.16 -5.83
CA ASP A 56 -29.18 11.35 -7.28
C ASP A 56 -28.43 10.25 -8.04
N ILE A 57 -27.22 9.97 -7.57
CA ILE A 57 -26.33 8.90 -8.03
C ILE A 57 -27.03 7.53 -7.93
N LEU A 58 -27.56 7.17 -6.76
CA LEU A 58 -28.22 5.87 -6.56
C LEU A 58 -29.43 5.67 -7.48
N ILE A 59 -30.23 6.71 -7.69
CA ILE A 59 -31.46 6.58 -8.49
C ILE A 59 -31.13 6.45 -9.98
N ASP A 60 -30.15 7.21 -10.51
CA ASP A 60 -29.67 7.10 -11.89
C ASP A 60 -29.05 5.72 -12.23
N MET A 61 -28.59 5.00 -11.21
CA MET A 61 -28.01 3.66 -11.37
C MET A 61 -29.05 2.56 -11.43
N ILE A 62 -30.13 2.71 -10.67
CA ILE A 62 -31.15 1.68 -10.49
C ILE A 62 -32.10 1.65 -11.69
N GLU A 63 -32.32 2.79 -12.34
CA GLU A 63 -33.33 2.92 -13.40
C GLU A 63 -33.19 1.91 -14.53
N GLU A 64 -32.06 1.89 -15.23
CA GLU A 64 -31.89 1.01 -16.40
C GLU A 64 -31.89 -0.48 -16.02
N PRO A 65 -31.20 -0.93 -14.95
CA PRO A 65 -31.28 -2.31 -14.48
C PRO A 65 -32.70 -2.72 -14.09
N LEU A 66 -33.44 -1.84 -13.39
CA LEU A 66 -34.81 -2.12 -12.96
C LEU A 66 -35.77 -2.27 -14.14
N VAL A 67 -35.67 -1.38 -15.14
CA VAL A 67 -36.46 -1.48 -16.37
C VAL A 67 -36.12 -2.76 -17.13
N PHE A 68 -34.83 -3.11 -17.23
CA PHE A 68 -34.41 -4.35 -17.87
C PHE A 68 -34.92 -5.59 -17.12
N ALA A 69 -34.87 -5.60 -15.79
CA ALA A 69 -35.41 -6.68 -14.96
C ALA A 69 -36.93 -6.84 -15.15
N MET A 70 -37.67 -5.73 -15.27
CA MET A 70 -39.10 -5.75 -15.61
C MET A 70 -39.36 -6.36 -16.98
N VAL A 71 -38.56 -5.98 -18.00
CA VAL A 71 -38.67 -6.57 -19.34
C VAL A 71 -38.40 -8.07 -19.30
N LEU A 72 -37.33 -8.50 -18.60
CA LEU A 72 -37.03 -9.91 -18.42
C LEU A 72 -38.18 -10.66 -17.74
N GLY A 73 -38.68 -10.16 -16.62
CA GLY A 73 -39.80 -10.78 -15.90
C GLY A 73 -41.07 -10.85 -16.72
N GLY A 74 -41.35 -9.82 -17.51
CA GLY A 74 -42.53 -9.79 -18.40
C GLY A 74 -42.42 -10.74 -19.59
N ILE A 75 -41.23 -10.87 -20.21
CA ILE A 75 -41.00 -11.87 -21.26
C ILE A 75 -41.06 -13.28 -20.66
N TRP A 76 -40.45 -13.50 -19.49
CA TRP A 76 -40.54 -14.78 -18.78
C TRP A 76 -42.01 -15.15 -18.51
N TYR A 77 -42.80 -14.22 -17.97
CA TYR A 77 -44.23 -14.42 -17.76
C TYR A 77 -44.96 -14.75 -19.07
N ALA A 78 -44.70 -14.01 -20.16
CA ALA A 78 -45.28 -14.30 -21.47
C ALA A 78 -44.95 -15.72 -21.95
N LEU A 79 -43.70 -16.18 -21.77
CA LEU A 79 -43.28 -17.52 -22.16
C LEU A 79 -43.91 -18.61 -21.29
N THR A 80 -44.21 -18.36 -20.01
CA THR A 80 -44.93 -19.33 -19.18
C THR A 80 -46.37 -19.61 -19.62
N THR A 81 -46.97 -18.71 -20.41
CA THR A 81 -48.29 -18.93 -21.04
C THR A 81 -48.26 -19.94 -22.19
N LEU A 82 -47.07 -20.26 -22.71
CA LEU A 82 -46.87 -21.24 -23.75
C LEU A 82 -46.57 -22.62 -23.16
N ASN A 83 -47.08 -23.64 -23.83
CA ASN A 83 -46.80 -25.05 -23.56
C ASN A 83 -45.43 -25.41 -24.12
N PHE A 84 -44.48 -25.66 -23.24
CA PHE A 84 -43.17 -26.21 -23.56
C PHE A 84 -43.05 -27.64 -23.06
N THR A 85 -42.12 -28.42 -23.63
CA THR A 85 -41.65 -29.65 -23.00
C THR A 85 -41.01 -29.33 -21.65
N GLU A 86 -40.95 -30.29 -20.72
CA GLU A 86 -40.33 -30.08 -19.39
C GLU A 86 -38.89 -29.56 -19.51
N THR A 87 -38.10 -30.14 -20.43
CA THR A 87 -36.73 -29.68 -20.73
C THR A 87 -36.70 -28.26 -21.28
N GLY A 88 -37.65 -27.90 -22.15
CA GLY A 88 -37.75 -26.56 -22.71
C GLY A 88 -38.10 -25.51 -21.65
N ARG A 89 -39.02 -25.84 -20.74
CA ARG A 89 -39.38 -24.97 -19.61
C ARG A 89 -38.22 -24.75 -18.66
N LEU A 90 -37.53 -25.83 -18.27
CA LEU A 90 -36.35 -25.74 -17.40
C LEU A 90 -35.22 -24.91 -18.04
N PHE A 91 -35.00 -25.05 -19.35
CA PHE A 91 -34.03 -24.21 -20.07
C PHE A 91 -34.42 -22.73 -20.04
N VAL A 92 -35.70 -22.41 -20.29
CA VAL A 92 -36.19 -21.02 -20.22
C VAL A 92 -36.01 -20.46 -18.80
N ASP A 93 -36.45 -21.18 -17.77
CA ASP A 93 -36.33 -20.72 -16.38
C ASP A 93 -34.87 -20.47 -15.99
N ASN A 94 -33.97 -21.39 -16.30
CA ASN A 94 -32.55 -21.26 -16.01
C ASN A 94 -31.91 -20.10 -16.79
N ALA A 95 -32.30 -19.89 -18.06
CA ALA A 95 -31.82 -18.77 -18.86
C ALA A 95 -32.26 -17.42 -18.28
N PHE A 96 -33.52 -17.29 -17.85
CA PHE A 96 -34.01 -16.05 -17.22
C PHE A 96 -33.38 -15.82 -15.85
N GLN A 97 -33.20 -16.85 -15.04
CA GLN A 97 -32.47 -16.74 -13.77
C GLN A 97 -31.03 -16.27 -14.00
N PHE A 98 -30.32 -16.83 -14.99
CA PHE A 98 -28.99 -16.36 -15.38
C PHE A 98 -29.00 -14.87 -15.77
N LEU A 99 -29.94 -14.45 -16.64
CA LEU A 99 -30.05 -13.06 -17.10
C LEU A 99 -30.37 -12.09 -15.96
N ILE A 100 -31.19 -12.49 -14.98
CA ILE A 100 -31.47 -11.69 -13.80
C ILE A 100 -30.22 -11.54 -12.93
N VAL A 101 -29.45 -12.59 -12.70
CA VAL A 101 -28.19 -12.49 -11.95
C VAL A 101 -27.19 -11.57 -12.67
N ILE A 102 -27.08 -11.67 -13.99
CA ILE A 102 -26.23 -10.77 -14.78
C ILE A 102 -26.73 -9.32 -14.70
N ASN A 103 -28.04 -9.08 -14.70
CA ASN A 103 -28.60 -7.75 -14.51
C ASN A 103 -28.28 -7.17 -13.12
N VAL A 104 -28.39 -7.96 -12.06
CA VAL A 104 -27.99 -7.55 -10.70
C VAL A 104 -26.49 -7.29 -10.62
N THR A 105 -25.67 -8.12 -11.27
CA THR A 105 -24.21 -7.92 -11.36
C THR A 105 -23.88 -6.61 -12.07
N TRP A 106 -24.60 -6.30 -13.15
CA TRP A 106 -24.46 -5.05 -13.87
C TRP A 106 -24.86 -3.84 -13.01
N LEU A 107 -25.95 -3.93 -12.24
CA LEU A 107 -26.36 -2.91 -11.27
C LEU A 107 -25.25 -2.66 -10.23
N ILE A 108 -24.71 -3.72 -9.62
CA ILE A 108 -23.62 -3.61 -8.63
C ILE A 108 -22.37 -2.98 -9.26
N SER A 109 -22.00 -3.39 -10.47
CA SER A 109 -20.85 -2.82 -11.20
C SER A 109 -21.05 -1.33 -11.48
N ARG A 110 -22.27 -0.91 -11.86
CA ARG A 110 -22.60 0.49 -12.14
C ARG A 110 -22.57 1.33 -10.87
N LEU A 111 -23.08 0.78 -9.76
CA LEU A 111 -23.01 1.40 -8.45
C LEU A 111 -21.57 1.66 -8.02
N PHE A 112 -20.72 0.63 -8.10
CA PHE A 112 -19.31 0.77 -7.78
C PHE A 112 -18.62 1.79 -8.69
N GLU A 113 -18.88 1.77 -10.00
CA GLU A 113 -18.25 2.69 -10.95
C GLU A 113 -18.54 4.15 -10.62
N ALA A 114 -19.74 4.46 -10.17
CA ALA A 114 -20.10 5.83 -9.90
C ALA A 114 -19.80 6.28 -8.46
N LEU A 115 -19.77 5.37 -7.49
CA LEU A 115 -19.09 5.65 -6.21
C LEU A 115 -17.61 5.97 -6.43
N TYR A 116 -16.94 5.24 -7.33
CA TYR A 116 -15.57 5.53 -7.73
C TYR A 116 -15.44 6.93 -8.35
N GLN A 117 -16.33 7.30 -9.28
CA GLN A 117 -16.29 8.62 -9.92
C GLN A 117 -16.60 9.77 -8.96
N GLU A 118 -17.53 9.60 -8.02
CA GLU A 118 -17.92 10.69 -7.10
C GLU A 118 -16.93 10.85 -5.93
N TYR A 119 -16.37 9.75 -5.42
CA TYR A 119 -15.56 9.80 -4.20
C TYR A 119 -14.07 9.62 -4.44
N MET A 120 -13.67 8.65 -5.25
CA MET A 120 -12.26 8.32 -5.42
C MET A 120 -11.56 9.27 -6.38
N VAL A 121 -12.20 9.64 -7.50
CA VAL A 121 -11.57 10.54 -8.49
C VAL A 121 -11.30 11.94 -7.93
N PRO A 122 -12.27 12.65 -7.31
CA PRO A 122 -12.01 13.98 -6.78
C PRO A 122 -11.01 13.97 -5.62
N TYR A 123 -10.97 12.87 -4.85
CA TYR A 123 -9.97 12.70 -3.79
C TYR A 123 -8.56 12.54 -4.35
N ALA A 124 -8.38 11.75 -5.40
CA ALA A 124 -7.08 11.61 -6.08
C ALA A 124 -6.63 12.93 -6.71
N GLU A 125 -7.52 13.63 -7.42
CA GLU A 125 -7.20 14.92 -8.06
C GLU A 125 -6.86 16.03 -7.03
N ALA A 126 -7.43 15.96 -5.82
CA ALA A 126 -7.12 16.88 -4.73
C ALA A 126 -5.87 16.48 -3.92
N SER A 127 -5.37 15.26 -4.12
CA SER A 127 -4.17 14.75 -3.47
C SER A 127 -2.92 15.25 -4.22
N GLU A 128 -1.93 15.79 -3.52
CA GLU A 128 -0.62 16.10 -4.12
C GLU A 128 0.25 14.84 -4.32
N ASN A 129 -0.30 13.66 -4.05
CA ASN A 129 0.44 12.41 -3.99
C ASN A 129 0.20 11.56 -5.24
N ASP A 130 1.25 11.40 -6.06
CA ASP A 130 1.26 10.58 -7.29
C ASP A 130 0.86 9.09 -7.07
N LEU A 131 0.79 8.65 -5.81
CA LEU A 131 0.37 7.31 -5.43
C LEU A 131 -1.12 7.05 -5.67
N ASP A 132 -1.98 8.03 -5.39
CA ASP A 132 -3.43 7.85 -5.45
C ASP A 132 -3.91 7.70 -6.90
N ASP A 133 -3.32 8.49 -7.81
CA ASP A 133 -3.57 8.46 -9.26
C ASP A 133 -3.24 7.11 -9.91
N GLN A 134 -2.28 6.37 -9.35
CA GLN A 134 -1.88 5.06 -9.88
C GLN A 134 -2.66 3.91 -9.24
N LEU A 135 -2.98 4.01 -7.94
CA LEU A 135 -3.65 2.95 -7.19
C LEU A 135 -5.14 2.86 -7.52
N PHE A 136 -5.84 3.98 -7.60
CA PHE A 136 -7.29 3.98 -7.77
C PHE A 136 -7.76 3.33 -9.08
N PRO A 137 -7.15 3.59 -10.26
CA PRO A 137 -7.52 2.90 -11.49
C PRO A 137 -7.29 1.38 -11.42
N LEU A 138 -6.25 0.93 -10.71
CA LEU A 138 -5.99 -0.50 -10.50
C LEU A 138 -7.06 -1.16 -9.63
N ILE A 139 -7.44 -0.50 -8.53
CA ILE A 139 -8.53 -0.95 -7.66
C ILE A 139 -9.84 -1.03 -8.44
N LYS A 140 -10.16 -0.01 -9.26
CA LYS A 140 -11.36 -0.02 -10.09
C LYS A 140 -11.43 -1.23 -11.03
N LYS A 141 -10.34 -1.49 -11.75
CA LYS A 141 -10.25 -2.63 -12.68
C LYS A 141 -10.34 -3.96 -11.93
N GLY A 142 -9.67 -4.07 -10.78
CA GLY A 142 -9.68 -5.27 -9.94
C GLY A 142 -11.07 -5.61 -9.40
N VAL A 143 -11.73 -4.64 -8.75
CA VAL A 143 -13.09 -4.82 -8.20
C VAL A 143 -14.08 -5.15 -9.31
N LYS A 144 -14.04 -4.43 -10.44
CA LYS A 144 -14.91 -4.74 -11.60
C LYS A 144 -14.69 -6.17 -12.09
N GLY A 145 -13.43 -6.60 -12.24
CA GLY A 145 -13.10 -7.98 -12.63
C GLY A 145 -13.66 -9.03 -11.67
N ILE A 146 -13.54 -8.79 -10.36
CA ILE A 146 -14.07 -9.67 -9.31
C ILE A 146 -15.59 -9.74 -9.37
N VAL A 147 -16.28 -8.59 -9.42
CA VAL A 147 -17.75 -8.51 -9.47
C VAL A 147 -18.30 -9.28 -10.66
N TRP A 148 -17.74 -9.10 -11.86
CA TRP A 148 -18.18 -9.80 -13.05
C TRP A 148 -17.88 -11.30 -13.01
N THR A 149 -16.70 -11.69 -12.50
CA THR A 149 -16.34 -13.11 -12.37
C THR A 149 -17.30 -13.82 -11.41
N LEU A 150 -17.57 -13.23 -10.24
CA LEU A 150 -18.53 -13.77 -9.27
C LEU A 150 -19.94 -13.78 -9.83
N GLY A 151 -20.37 -12.71 -10.50
CA GLY A 151 -21.70 -12.62 -11.11
C GLY A 151 -21.96 -13.70 -12.15
N ILE A 152 -20.96 -14.01 -13.00
CA ILE A 152 -21.07 -15.11 -13.97
C ILE A 152 -21.19 -16.46 -13.26
N ILE A 153 -20.38 -16.71 -12.22
CA ILE A 153 -20.41 -17.96 -11.47
C ILE A 153 -21.77 -18.16 -10.80
N VAL A 154 -22.26 -17.15 -10.07
CA VAL A 154 -23.57 -17.21 -9.42
C VAL A 154 -24.68 -17.38 -10.46
N GLY A 155 -24.54 -16.74 -11.64
CA GLY A 155 -25.47 -16.91 -12.73
C GLY A 155 -25.53 -18.36 -13.23
N LEU A 156 -24.36 -18.97 -13.44
CA LEU A 156 -24.26 -20.36 -13.90
C LEU A 156 -24.79 -21.34 -12.85
N ASP A 157 -24.47 -21.12 -11.57
CA ASP A 157 -24.94 -21.94 -10.45
C ASP A 157 -26.47 -21.93 -10.36
N ASN A 158 -27.08 -20.73 -10.39
CA ASN A 158 -28.53 -20.59 -10.41
C ASN A 158 -29.17 -21.21 -11.67
N ALA A 159 -28.48 -21.19 -12.81
CA ALA A 159 -28.92 -21.85 -14.03
C ALA A 159 -28.76 -23.38 -14.01
N GLY A 160 -28.38 -23.96 -12.86
CA GLY A 160 -28.29 -25.41 -12.65
C GLY A 160 -26.97 -26.04 -13.13
N TYR A 161 -25.95 -25.24 -13.43
CA TYR A 161 -24.62 -25.76 -13.75
C TYR A 161 -23.80 -25.99 -12.48
N ASP A 162 -23.08 -27.11 -12.42
CA ASP A 162 -22.11 -27.33 -11.34
C ASP A 162 -20.88 -26.43 -11.53
N VAL A 163 -20.80 -25.37 -10.72
CA VAL A 163 -19.69 -24.42 -10.72
C VAL A 163 -18.53 -24.83 -9.83
N GLY A 164 -18.60 -25.98 -9.15
CA GLY A 164 -17.57 -26.45 -8.22
C GLY A 164 -16.19 -26.55 -8.86
N THR A 165 -16.12 -27.03 -10.11
CA THR A 165 -14.86 -27.12 -10.86
C THR A 165 -14.29 -25.73 -11.22
N ILE A 166 -15.16 -24.77 -11.57
CA ILE A 166 -14.76 -23.39 -11.87
C ILE A 166 -14.23 -22.71 -10.61
N LEU A 167 -14.94 -22.85 -9.49
CA LEU A 167 -14.53 -22.33 -8.19
C LEU A 167 -13.22 -22.94 -7.72
N ALA A 168 -13.03 -24.26 -7.87
CA ALA A 168 -11.78 -24.93 -7.53
C ALA A 168 -10.61 -24.41 -8.39
N GLY A 169 -10.81 -24.28 -9.70
CA GLY A 169 -9.82 -23.73 -10.63
C GLY A 169 -9.46 -22.27 -10.32
N LEU A 170 -10.45 -21.43 -10.02
CA LEU A 170 -10.24 -20.04 -9.60
C LEU A 170 -9.58 -19.93 -8.23
N GLY A 171 -9.85 -20.86 -7.30
CA GLY A 171 -9.17 -20.91 -6.01
C GLY A 171 -7.68 -21.17 -6.17
N ILE A 172 -7.31 -22.16 -6.98
CA ILE A 172 -5.90 -22.49 -7.27
C ILE A 172 -5.24 -21.35 -8.08
N GLY A 173 -5.92 -20.83 -9.10
CA GLY A 173 -5.42 -19.72 -9.91
C GLY A 173 -5.26 -18.42 -9.10
N GLY A 174 -6.20 -18.14 -8.19
CA GLY A 174 -6.14 -17.02 -7.26
C GLY A 174 -4.99 -17.14 -6.27
N LEU A 175 -4.74 -18.34 -5.74
CA LEU A 175 -3.57 -18.61 -4.90
C LEU A 175 -2.26 -18.38 -5.67
N ALA A 176 -2.16 -18.88 -6.91
CA ALA A 176 -0.99 -18.67 -7.76
C ALA A 176 -0.75 -17.18 -8.04
N LEU A 177 -1.82 -16.42 -8.35
CA LEU A 177 -1.74 -14.97 -8.54
C LEU A 177 -1.33 -14.24 -7.26
N ALA A 178 -1.88 -14.63 -6.10
CA ALA A 178 -1.53 -14.05 -4.80
C ALA A 178 -0.06 -14.32 -4.45
N MET A 179 0.43 -15.53 -4.73
CA MET A 179 1.85 -15.87 -4.55
C MET A 179 2.75 -15.04 -5.48
N ALA A 180 2.36 -14.85 -6.73
CA ALA A 180 3.11 -14.02 -7.69
C ALA A 180 3.10 -12.54 -7.28
N ALA A 181 2.00 -12.04 -6.73
CA ALA A 181 1.85 -10.65 -6.29
C ALA A 181 2.46 -10.36 -4.91
N LYS A 182 2.84 -11.40 -4.14
CA LYS A 182 3.27 -11.31 -2.73
C LYS A 182 4.29 -10.20 -2.48
N ASP A 183 5.37 -10.16 -3.25
CA ASP A 183 6.46 -9.19 -3.04
C ASP A 183 6.02 -7.77 -3.39
N THR A 184 5.18 -7.61 -4.41
CA THR A 184 4.63 -6.31 -4.79
C THR A 184 3.76 -5.76 -3.66
N VAL A 185 2.85 -6.58 -3.13
CA VAL A 185 1.97 -6.24 -2.02
C VAL A 185 2.79 -5.91 -0.76
N ALA A 186 3.78 -6.75 -0.42
CA ALA A 186 4.66 -6.50 0.73
C ALA A 186 5.41 -5.17 0.64
N ASN A 187 5.84 -4.76 -0.57
CA ASN A 187 6.50 -3.48 -0.77
C ASN A 187 5.53 -2.29 -0.68
N VAL A 188 4.31 -2.41 -1.18
CA VAL A 188 3.27 -1.37 -1.05
C VAL A 188 2.95 -1.13 0.43
N PHE A 189 2.69 -2.19 1.18
CA PHE A 189 2.46 -2.09 2.63
C PHE A 189 3.69 -1.57 3.36
N GLY A 190 4.89 -1.98 2.96
CA GLY A 190 6.13 -1.42 3.50
C GLY A 190 6.23 0.09 3.31
N GLY A 191 5.84 0.60 2.12
CA GLY A 191 5.78 2.02 1.83
C GLY A 191 4.80 2.75 2.75
N LEU A 192 3.58 2.22 2.85
CA LEU A 192 2.54 2.78 3.72
C LEU A 192 3.00 2.85 5.19
N THR A 193 3.66 1.79 5.70
CA THR A 193 4.21 1.77 7.06
C THR A 193 5.30 2.81 7.29
N ILE A 194 6.20 3.03 6.32
CA ILE A 194 7.22 4.09 6.43
C ILE A 194 6.55 5.45 6.65
N PHE A 195 5.46 5.74 5.92
CA PHE A 195 4.71 6.99 6.05
C PHE A 195 3.86 7.07 7.33
N SER A 196 3.13 6.00 7.68
CA SER A 196 2.24 5.99 8.84
C SER A 196 3.02 6.10 10.16
N ASP A 197 4.07 5.29 10.28
CA ASP A 197 4.83 5.16 11.52
C ASP A 197 5.99 6.16 11.57
N LYS A 198 6.24 6.87 10.46
CA LYS A 198 7.27 7.89 10.31
C LYS A 198 8.65 7.38 10.74
N LEU A 199 8.99 6.16 10.34
CA LEU A 199 10.28 5.51 10.67
C LEU A 199 11.47 6.42 10.30
N PHE A 200 11.35 7.11 9.17
CA PHE A 200 12.25 8.17 8.70
C PHE A 200 11.54 9.06 7.69
N LYS A 201 12.17 10.19 7.35
CA LYS A 201 11.64 11.16 6.38
C LYS A 201 12.61 11.37 5.23
N LEU A 202 12.11 12.02 4.18
CA LEU A 202 12.95 12.51 3.09
C LEU A 202 14.10 13.35 3.68
N LYS A 203 15.33 13.14 3.17
CA LYS A 203 16.59 13.75 3.64
C LYS A 203 17.13 13.24 4.98
N ASP A 204 16.47 12.32 5.66
CA ASP A 204 17.08 11.65 6.82
C ASP A 204 18.24 10.76 6.38
N VAL A 205 19.25 10.63 7.25
CA VAL A 205 20.28 9.61 7.12
C VAL A 205 19.82 8.38 7.86
N VAL A 206 19.86 7.24 7.18
CA VAL A 206 19.43 5.95 7.71
C VAL A 206 20.52 4.91 7.47
N ASN A 207 20.58 3.90 8.35
CA ASN A 207 21.31 2.66 8.10
C ASN A 207 20.33 1.49 8.16
N VAL A 208 20.24 0.75 7.06
CA VAL A 208 19.35 -0.40 6.92
C VAL A 208 20.08 -1.50 6.19
N SER A 209 20.16 -2.67 6.81
CA SER A 209 20.86 -3.85 6.25
C SER A 209 22.31 -3.54 5.80
N GLY A 210 23.01 -2.65 6.52
CA GLY A 210 24.39 -2.25 6.22
C GLY A 210 24.54 -1.17 5.14
N VAL A 211 23.44 -0.69 4.57
CA VAL A 211 23.46 0.47 3.65
C VAL A 211 23.20 1.73 4.45
N GLU A 212 24.24 2.54 4.63
CA GLU A 212 24.14 3.87 5.25
C GLU A 212 24.11 4.97 4.18
N GLY A 213 23.16 5.89 4.31
CA GLY A 213 23.08 7.04 3.42
C GLY A 213 21.86 7.92 3.64
N LYS A 214 21.73 8.94 2.82
CA LYS A 214 20.65 9.92 2.87
C LYS A 214 19.47 9.48 2.00
N VAL A 215 18.26 9.51 2.55
CA VAL A 215 17.02 9.22 1.82
C VAL A 215 16.73 10.35 0.83
N GLU A 216 16.67 10.01 -0.46
CA GLU A 216 16.38 10.97 -1.52
C GLU A 216 14.92 10.98 -1.94
N ASP A 217 14.30 9.80 -1.94
CA ASP A 217 12.99 9.56 -2.51
C ASP A 217 12.33 8.35 -1.83
N ILE A 218 11.04 8.46 -1.51
CA ILE A 218 10.24 7.38 -0.93
C ILE A 218 9.07 7.15 -1.89
N GLY A 219 9.22 6.18 -2.79
CA GLY A 219 8.17 5.79 -3.71
C GLY A 219 7.24 4.72 -3.13
N LEU A 220 6.23 4.31 -3.90
CA LEU A 220 5.24 3.30 -3.50
C LEU A 220 5.86 1.97 -3.05
N ARG A 221 6.81 1.46 -3.86
CA ARG A 221 7.39 0.12 -3.71
C ARG A 221 8.84 0.12 -3.23
N SER A 222 9.53 1.25 -3.35
CA SER A 222 10.97 1.34 -3.08
C SER A 222 11.37 2.73 -2.63
N THR A 223 12.40 2.77 -1.79
CA THR A 223 13.04 3.99 -1.30
C THR A 223 14.44 4.09 -1.89
N LYS A 224 14.86 5.29 -2.30
CA LYS A 224 16.20 5.56 -2.81
C LYS A 224 17.07 6.20 -1.74
N ILE A 225 18.24 5.62 -1.51
CA ILE A 225 19.22 6.08 -0.54
C ILE A 225 20.50 6.47 -1.29
N ARG A 226 21.00 7.70 -1.11
CA ARG A 226 22.30 8.13 -1.59
C ARG A 226 23.37 7.84 -0.54
N THR A 227 24.30 6.96 -0.86
CA THR A 227 25.44 6.64 0.03
C THR A 227 26.43 7.80 0.09
N TYR A 228 27.35 7.78 1.06
CA TYR A 228 28.43 8.79 1.15
C TYR A 228 29.39 8.76 -0.06
N ASP A 229 29.48 7.63 -0.76
CA ASP A 229 30.20 7.52 -2.05
C ASP A 229 29.44 8.17 -3.22
N GLY A 230 28.25 8.72 -2.98
CA GLY A 230 27.41 9.38 -3.99
C GLY A 230 26.59 8.44 -4.86
N ARG A 231 26.54 7.13 -4.56
CA ARG A 231 25.77 6.14 -5.32
C ARG A 231 24.31 6.11 -4.83
N ILE A 232 23.37 5.89 -5.76
CA ILE A 232 21.96 5.69 -5.42
C ILE A 232 21.70 4.19 -5.26
N VAL A 233 21.27 3.78 -4.07
CA VAL A 233 20.80 2.44 -3.76
C VAL A 233 19.28 2.45 -3.68
N THR A 234 18.64 1.68 -4.56
CA THR A 234 17.18 1.49 -4.54
C THR A 234 16.84 0.27 -3.70
N MET A 235 16.15 0.48 -2.58
CA MET A 235 15.79 -0.57 -1.65
C MET A 235 14.28 -0.83 -1.66
N PRO A 236 13.83 -2.09 -1.77
CA PRO A 236 12.41 -2.42 -1.64
C PRO A 236 11.87 -1.99 -0.28
N ASN A 237 10.68 -1.41 -0.25
CA ASN A 237 10.10 -0.86 0.98
C ASN A 237 9.86 -1.94 2.05
N SER A 238 9.60 -3.18 1.64
CA SER A 238 9.46 -4.33 2.56
C SER A 238 10.71 -4.56 3.43
N LYS A 239 11.90 -4.14 2.98
CA LYS A 239 13.13 -4.27 3.78
C LYS A 239 13.13 -3.36 5.00
N PHE A 240 12.48 -2.21 4.95
CA PHE A 240 12.42 -1.27 6.07
C PHE A 240 11.42 -1.71 7.14
N THR A 241 10.47 -2.57 6.80
CA THR A 241 9.53 -3.15 7.77
C THR A 241 9.95 -4.52 8.26
N SER A 242 10.76 -5.26 7.48
CA SER A 242 11.24 -6.60 7.85
C SER A 242 12.61 -6.62 8.54
N SER A 243 13.27 -5.47 8.73
CA SER A 243 14.60 -5.40 9.35
C SER A 243 14.72 -4.21 10.30
N ALA A 244 15.76 -4.23 11.14
CA ALA A 244 16.05 -3.10 12.01
C ALA A 244 16.45 -1.88 11.16
N VAL A 245 15.84 -0.73 11.47
CA VAL A 245 16.11 0.55 10.81
C VAL A 245 16.71 1.50 11.82
N GLU A 246 17.95 1.93 11.58
CA GLU A 246 18.59 2.97 12.38
C GLU A 246 18.37 4.33 11.71
N ASN A 247 17.54 5.18 12.32
CA ASN A 247 17.40 6.57 11.89
C ASN A 247 18.48 7.43 12.58
N ILE A 248 19.61 7.58 11.89
CA ILE A 248 20.80 8.33 12.31
C ILE A 248 20.47 9.82 12.48
N SER A 249 19.60 10.38 11.63
CA SER A 249 19.14 11.77 11.73
C SER A 249 18.30 12.07 12.96
N SER A 250 17.63 11.06 13.53
CA SER A 250 16.79 11.22 14.72
C SER A 250 17.59 11.34 16.01
N GLU A 251 18.90 11.05 16.00
CA GLU A 251 19.74 11.18 17.19
C GLU A 251 19.71 12.61 17.76
N PRO A 252 19.62 12.76 19.10
CA PRO A 252 19.70 14.07 19.76
C PRO A 252 21.14 14.61 19.85
N SER A 253 22.13 13.71 19.76
CA SER A 253 23.56 14.02 19.78
C SER A 253 24.35 12.81 19.31
N ARG A 254 25.51 13.02 18.68
CA ARG A 254 26.37 11.93 18.20
C ARG A 254 27.37 11.53 19.29
N LYS A 255 27.27 10.32 19.81
CA LYS A 255 28.29 9.76 20.71
C LYS A 255 29.56 9.44 19.93
N VAL A 256 30.71 9.90 20.45
CA VAL A 256 32.04 9.50 19.98
C VAL A 256 32.71 8.73 21.11
N LYS A 257 33.33 7.61 20.76
CA LYS A 257 34.23 6.85 21.64
C LYS A 257 35.63 6.95 21.06
N LEU A 258 36.60 7.23 21.92
CA LEU A 258 38.00 7.35 21.59
C LEU A 258 38.78 6.62 22.68
N THR A 259 39.73 5.79 22.29
CA THR A 259 40.70 5.17 23.20
C THR A 259 42.07 5.77 22.89
N LEU A 260 42.71 6.35 23.90
CA LEU A 260 44.04 6.94 23.78
C LEU A 260 45.02 6.10 24.58
N GLY A 261 45.99 5.51 23.88
CA GLY A 261 47.11 4.81 24.53
C GLY A 261 48.21 5.79 24.92
N ILE A 262 48.68 5.71 26.16
CA ILE A 262 49.89 6.42 26.65
C ILE A 262 50.93 5.39 27.11
N SER A 263 52.20 5.78 27.18
CA SER A 263 53.30 4.86 27.49
C SER A 263 53.11 4.15 28.84
N CYS A 264 53.44 2.86 28.91
CA CYS A 264 53.46 2.08 30.15
C CYS A 264 54.47 2.59 31.19
N ASP A 265 55.44 3.41 30.75
CA ASP A 265 56.40 4.07 31.64
C ASP A 265 55.80 5.32 32.32
N THR A 266 54.56 5.70 31.98
CA THR A 266 53.90 6.89 32.51
C THR A 266 53.49 6.68 33.96
N ALA A 267 54.01 7.52 34.87
CA ALA A 267 53.65 7.44 36.28
C ALA A 267 52.14 7.70 36.52
N PRO A 268 51.50 7.06 37.51
CA PRO A 268 50.06 7.21 37.77
C PRO A 268 49.57 8.67 37.92
N LEU A 269 50.41 9.54 38.50
CA LEU A 269 50.09 10.97 38.64
C LEU A 269 50.01 11.68 37.29
N GLN A 270 50.85 11.29 36.34
CA GLN A 270 50.88 11.83 34.97
C GLN A 270 49.70 11.30 34.14
N ILE A 271 49.25 10.05 34.38
CA ILE A 271 48.00 9.52 33.81
C ILE A 271 46.80 10.36 34.28
N LYS A 272 46.68 10.61 35.59
CA LYS A 272 45.61 11.49 36.13
C LYS A 272 45.68 12.90 35.53
N LYS A 273 46.89 13.44 35.34
CA LYS A 273 47.09 14.73 34.68
C LYS A 273 46.61 14.71 33.22
N ALA A 274 46.92 13.66 32.47
CA ALA A 274 46.48 13.48 31.09
C ALA A 274 44.94 13.45 30.99
N MET A 275 44.29 12.69 31.87
CA MET A 275 42.83 12.64 31.96
C MET A 275 42.23 14.02 32.24
N GLY A 276 42.76 14.76 33.23
CA GLY A 276 42.28 16.11 33.56
C GLY A 276 42.51 17.14 32.44
N LEU A 277 43.54 16.96 31.59
CA LEU A 277 43.73 17.80 30.39
C LEU A 277 42.65 17.51 29.35
N ILE A 278 42.33 16.24 29.11
CA ILE A 278 41.24 15.85 28.19
C ILE A 278 39.91 16.42 28.69
N GLU A 279 39.61 16.30 29.98
CA GLU A 279 38.38 16.86 30.57
C GLU A 279 38.29 18.37 30.33
N LYS A 280 39.37 19.13 30.51
CA LYS A 280 39.40 20.57 30.21
C LYS A 280 39.15 20.90 28.75
N ILE A 281 39.69 20.10 27.83
CA ILE A 281 39.48 20.28 26.38
C ILE A 281 38.00 20.06 26.04
N LEU A 282 37.41 18.97 26.56
CA LEU A 282 36.00 18.67 26.37
C LEU A 282 35.10 19.74 27.01
N GLU A 283 35.43 20.18 28.23
CA GLU A 283 34.70 21.23 28.93
C GLU A 283 34.78 22.59 28.21
N LYS A 284 35.84 22.87 27.47
CA LYS A 284 35.94 24.11 26.70
C LYS A 284 35.24 24.05 25.34
N ASN A 285 35.08 22.87 24.74
CA ASN A 285 34.51 22.75 23.41
C ASN A 285 33.00 23.08 23.38
N GLU A 286 32.60 23.99 22.51
CA GLU A 286 31.21 24.47 22.39
C GLU A 286 30.33 23.53 21.56
N ASN A 287 30.93 22.69 20.71
CA ASN A 287 30.23 21.79 19.79
C ASN A 287 29.80 20.47 20.44
N ILE A 288 30.21 20.20 21.69
CA ILE A 288 29.79 19.02 22.45
C ILE A 288 28.83 19.37 23.58
N LEU A 289 28.00 18.41 23.97
CA LEU A 289 27.23 18.47 25.21
C LEU A 289 28.18 18.37 26.40
N LYS A 290 27.84 19.04 27.52
CA LYS A 290 28.54 18.90 28.82
C LYS A 290 28.18 17.56 29.49
N LYS A 291 28.33 16.50 28.71
CA LYS A 291 28.13 15.10 29.04
C LYS A 291 29.29 14.36 28.39
N TYR A 292 30.30 14.03 29.17
CA TYR A 292 31.46 13.28 28.71
C TYR A 292 31.98 12.40 29.85
N SER A 293 32.84 11.46 29.51
CA SER A 293 33.54 10.61 30.48
C SER A 293 34.97 10.39 30.03
N VAL A 294 35.91 10.58 30.94
CA VAL A 294 37.33 10.28 30.75
C VAL A 294 37.72 9.32 31.85
N ASN A 295 38.01 8.08 31.49
CA ASN A 295 38.30 7.01 32.44
C ASN A 295 39.62 6.33 32.08
N PHE A 296 40.30 5.81 33.10
CA PHE A 296 41.33 4.81 32.87
C PHE A 296 40.65 3.53 32.38
N GLY A 297 40.84 3.21 31.10
CA GLY A 297 40.21 2.07 30.42
C GLY A 297 40.87 0.74 30.74
N GLY A 298 42.13 0.75 31.16
CA GLY A 298 42.87 -0.44 31.54
C GLY A 298 44.27 -0.49 30.91
N PHE A 299 44.74 -1.70 30.71
CA PHE A 299 46.06 -2.02 30.17
C PHE A 299 45.88 -2.59 28.77
N GLY A 300 46.42 -1.90 27.76
CA GLY A 300 46.56 -2.41 26.39
C GLY A 300 47.87 -3.18 26.21
N ASP A 301 48.13 -3.69 25.01
CA ASP A 301 49.29 -4.55 24.73
C ASP A 301 50.64 -3.87 25.03
N PHE A 302 50.73 -2.56 24.78
CA PHE A 302 51.92 -1.73 25.04
C PHE A 302 51.58 -0.33 25.57
N THR A 303 50.35 -0.17 26.08
CA THR A 303 49.79 1.13 26.47
C THR A 303 49.01 1.05 27.77
N PHE A 304 48.97 2.17 28.48
CA PHE A 304 47.88 2.45 29.39
C PHE A 304 46.77 3.16 28.63
N ASP A 305 45.56 2.61 28.66
CA ASP A 305 44.46 3.10 27.84
C ASP A 305 43.60 4.10 28.60
N ILE A 306 43.37 5.27 28.01
CA ILE A 306 42.41 6.25 28.48
C ILE A 306 41.18 6.17 27.57
N SER A 307 40.06 5.75 28.13
CA SER A 307 38.76 5.70 27.45
C SER A 307 38.05 7.05 27.57
N VAL A 308 37.81 7.68 26.42
CA VAL A 308 37.15 8.97 26.31
C VAL A 308 35.83 8.78 25.57
N ALA A 309 34.73 9.27 26.14
CA ALA A 309 33.45 9.35 25.45
C ALA A 309 32.85 10.75 25.59
N TYR A 310 32.39 11.32 24.48
CA TYR A 310 31.73 12.63 24.44
C TYR A 310 30.59 12.62 23.42
N TYR A 311 29.69 13.59 23.53
CA TYR A 311 28.49 13.67 22.69
C TYR A 311 28.50 14.99 21.92
N ILE A 312 28.67 14.92 20.60
CA ILE A 312 28.63 16.09 19.71
C ILE A 312 27.18 16.55 19.56
N LYS A 313 26.93 17.85 19.70
CA LYS A 313 25.60 18.48 19.57
C LYS A 313 25.02 18.22 18.17
N LYS A 314 23.70 18.05 18.11
CA LYS A 314 22.98 17.96 16.82
C LYS A 314 23.23 19.20 15.97
N GLY A 315 23.55 19.02 14.70
CA GLY A 315 23.83 20.11 13.75
C GLY A 315 25.29 20.59 13.72
N ALA A 316 26.12 20.21 14.69
CA ALA A 316 27.55 20.49 14.61
C ALA A 316 28.25 19.61 13.57
N ASN A 317 29.36 20.11 13.00
CA ASN A 317 30.17 19.34 12.05
C ASN A 317 30.89 18.21 12.80
N ILE A 318 30.42 16.97 12.62
CA ILE A 318 30.96 15.79 13.33
C ILE A 318 32.45 15.60 13.04
N GLY A 319 32.86 15.66 11.76
CA GLY A 319 34.25 15.47 11.36
C GLY A 319 35.16 16.59 11.87
N GLY A 320 34.71 17.83 11.73
CA GLY A 320 35.41 19.02 12.21
C GLY A 320 35.62 19.00 13.72
N THR A 321 34.56 18.76 14.50
CA THR A 321 34.63 18.70 15.97
C THR A 321 35.54 17.57 16.45
N LYS A 322 35.48 16.38 15.83
CA LYS A 322 36.41 15.29 16.13
C LYS A 322 37.86 15.70 15.90
N SER A 323 38.14 16.29 14.73
CA SER A 323 39.49 16.72 14.35
C SER A 323 40.02 17.79 15.31
N GLU A 324 39.18 18.77 15.66
CA GLU A 324 39.51 19.83 16.62
C GLU A 324 39.89 19.25 17.99
N ILE A 325 39.05 18.38 18.55
CA ILE A 325 39.31 17.75 19.86
C ILE A 325 40.59 16.91 19.82
N HIS A 326 40.76 16.08 18.78
CA HIS A 326 41.95 15.23 18.66
C HIS A 326 43.24 16.06 18.55
N MET A 327 43.19 17.19 17.84
CA MET A 327 44.35 18.06 17.70
C MET A 327 44.69 18.83 18.97
N GLU A 328 43.70 19.29 19.71
CA GLU A 328 43.97 19.95 20.98
C GLU A 328 44.50 18.97 22.04
N ILE A 329 44.04 17.71 22.03
CA ILE A 329 44.58 16.63 22.87
C ILE A 329 46.06 16.41 22.55
N LEU A 330 46.40 16.21 21.27
CA LEU A 330 47.78 15.99 20.85
C LEU A 330 48.70 17.15 21.26
N LYS A 331 48.24 18.38 21.07
CA LYS A 331 48.96 19.60 21.43
C LYS A 331 49.22 19.70 22.93
N GLU A 332 48.21 19.45 23.76
CA GLU A 332 48.37 19.49 25.22
C GLU A 332 49.22 18.33 25.75
N PHE A 333 49.14 17.15 25.14
CA PHE A 333 49.98 16.01 25.52
C PHE A 333 51.45 16.30 25.22
N ASN A 334 51.77 16.81 24.02
CA ASN A 334 53.13 17.21 23.65
C ASN A 334 53.69 18.29 24.58
N LYS A 335 52.89 19.33 24.88
CA LYS A 335 53.28 20.41 25.80
C LYS A 335 53.59 19.91 27.21
N ASN A 336 52.88 18.88 27.67
CA ASN A 336 53.03 18.29 28.99
C ASN A 336 53.96 17.06 29.02
N LYS A 337 54.64 16.75 27.91
CA LYS A 337 55.54 15.58 27.76
C LYS A 337 54.84 14.27 28.11
N ILE A 338 53.58 14.12 27.73
CA ILE A 338 52.84 12.86 27.83
C ILE A 338 53.04 12.12 26.51
N GLU A 339 53.81 11.04 26.56
CA GLU A 339 54.17 10.27 25.37
C GLU A 339 53.04 9.33 24.95
N MET A 340 52.63 9.46 23.69
CA MET A 340 51.83 8.46 22.99
C MET A 340 52.81 7.51 22.29
N PRO A 341 52.89 6.23 22.70
CA PRO A 341 53.90 5.31 22.21
C PRO A 341 53.62 4.90 20.77
N TYR A 342 54.69 4.70 20.00
CA TYR A 342 54.65 4.02 18.71
C TYR A 342 54.80 2.51 18.93
N PRO A 343 54.33 1.65 18.01
CA PRO A 343 54.58 0.22 18.11
C PRO A 343 56.09 -0.08 18.18
N THR A 344 56.56 -0.64 19.29
CA THR A 344 57.94 -1.08 19.47
C THR A 344 58.01 -2.60 19.56
N SER A 345 59.04 -3.20 18.95
CA SER A 345 59.32 -4.63 19.09
C SER A 345 60.73 -4.81 19.63
N VAL A 346 60.87 -5.65 20.66
CA VAL A 346 62.16 -6.00 21.24
C VAL A 346 62.64 -7.28 20.55
N MET A 347 63.63 -7.16 19.67
CA MET A 347 64.32 -8.32 19.09
C MET A 347 65.33 -8.87 20.10
N LEU A 348 65.03 -10.01 20.69
CA LEU A 348 66.00 -10.77 21.49
C LEU A 348 66.97 -11.46 20.53
N LYS A 349 68.25 -11.05 20.53
CA LYS A 349 69.31 -11.81 19.85
C LYS A 349 69.61 -13.05 20.69
N GLY A 350 69.31 -14.22 20.11
CA GLY A 350 69.70 -15.53 20.65
C GLY A 350 71.18 -15.82 20.47
#